data_AF-A0A554W7Y0-F1
#
_entry.id   AF-A0A554W7Y0-F1
#
_cell.length_a   1.000
_cell.length_b   1.000
_cell.length_c   1.000
_cell.angle_alpha   90.00
_cell.angle_beta   90.00
_cell.angle_gamma   90.00
#
_symmetry.space_group_name_H-M   'P 1'
#
loop_
_entity.id
_entity.type
_entity.pdbx_description
1 polymer ?
#
loop_
_entity_poly.entity_id
_entity_poly.type
_entity_poly.pdbx_seq_one_letter_code
_entity_poly.pdbx_strand_id
1 'polypeptide(L)'
;MTTFHRLTPLEPLLAGTLALMHHLATRDAQRPPCPYAAHKLALNLHRLANHPALSEPMAAVLERLSAAWRERAHAAAFATQAEDSDPASGPAHSRLH
;
A
#
# COMPACT_ATOMS: atom_id res chain seq x y z
N MET A 1 -39.41 -9.89 1.77
CA MET A 1 -38.66 -8.71 2.22
C MET A 1 -37.27 -8.79 1.62
N THR A 2 -37.01 -8.06 0.53
CA THR A 2 -35.69 -8.03 -0.12
C THR A 2 -34.77 -7.12 0.69
N THR A 3 -33.77 -7.72 1.34
CA THR A 3 -32.68 -6.98 1.98
C THR A 3 -31.88 -6.28 0.90
N PHE A 4 -32.10 -4.98 0.72
CA PHE A 4 -31.23 -4.13 -0.08
C PHE A 4 -29.88 -4.01 0.64
N HIS A 5 -28.96 -4.94 0.38
CA HIS A 5 -27.57 -4.72 0.70
C HIS A 5 -27.10 -3.53 -0.13
N ARG A 6 -26.93 -2.37 0.52
CA ARG A 6 -26.17 -1.24 -0.03
C ARG A 6 -24.76 -1.76 -0.30
N LEU A 7 -24.54 -2.27 -1.50
CA LEU A 7 -23.21 -2.58 -1.98
C LEU A 7 -22.45 -1.26 -2.00
N THR A 8 -21.32 -1.21 -1.32
CA THR A 8 -20.40 -0.07 -1.42
C THR A 8 -20.06 0.08 -2.91
N PRO A 9 -20.21 1.29 -3.49
CA PRO A 9 -19.91 1.47 -4.90
C PRO A 9 -18.47 1.05 -5.19
N LEU A 10 -18.29 0.33 -6.29
CA LEU A 10 -17.01 -0.26 -6.68
C LEU A 10 -16.08 0.80 -7.27
N GLU A 11 -16.65 1.82 -7.91
CA GLU A 11 -15.96 2.84 -8.69
C GLU A 11 -14.97 3.65 -7.83
N PRO A 12 -15.33 4.16 -6.63
CA PRO A 12 -14.38 4.88 -5.78
C PRO A 12 -13.22 4.00 -5.30
N LEU A 13 -13.49 2.72 -5.04
CA LEU A 13 -12.47 1.78 -4.60
C LEU A 13 -11.49 1.46 -5.74
N LEU A 14 -11.99 1.25 -6.95
CA LEU A 14 -11.17 1.06 -8.15
C LEU A 14 -10.34 2.32 -8.45
N ALA A 15 -10.97 3.49 -8.48
CA ALA A 15 -10.29 4.75 -8.74
C ALA A 15 -9.15 5.01 -7.73
N GLY A 16 -9.42 4.79 -6.44
CA GLY A 16 -8.40 4.92 -5.40
C GLY A 16 -7.27 3.89 -5.52
N THR A 17 -7.57 2.67 -5.95
CA THR A 17 -6.56 1.62 -6.19
C THR A 17 -5.67 1.99 -7.38
N LEU A 18 -6.25 2.42 -8.50
CA LEU A 18 -5.50 2.84 -9.69
C LEU A 18 -4.61 4.06 -9.41
N ALA A 19 -5.14 5.07 -8.71
CA ALA A 19 -4.37 6.25 -8.32
C ALA A 19 -3.17 5.89 -7.43
N LEU A 20 -3.33 4.98 -6.48
CA LEU A 20 -2.24 4.50 -5.62
C LEU A 20 -1.20 3.69 -6.40
N MET A 21 -1.63 2.78 -7.28
CA MET A 21 -0.71 2.03 -8.13
C MET A 21 0.08 2.97 -9.06
N HIS A 22 -0.58 3.96 -9.65
CA HIS A 22 0.08 4.97 -10.47
C HIS A 22 1.10 5.78 -9.67
N HIS A 23 0.72 6.23 -8.48
CA HIS A 23 1.63 6.95 -7.58
C HIS A 23 2.87 6.12 -7.22
N LEU A 24 2.70 4.83 -6.94
CA LEU A 24 3.81 3.94 -6.60
C LEU A 24 4.67 3.60 -7.82
N ALA A 25 4.07 3.48 -9.02
CA ALA A 25 4.80 3.19 -10.26
C ALA A 25 5.57 4.40 -10.81
N THR A 26 5.11 5.61 -10.53
CA THR A 26 5.75 6.87 -10.98
C THR A 26 6.77 7.41 -9.99
N ARG A 27 6.80 6.88 -8.76
CA ARG A 27 7.89 7.16 -7.84
C ARG A 27 9.16 6.43 -8.27
N ASP A 28 10.30 7.02 -7.90
CA ASP A 28 11.63 6.45 -8.14
C ASP A 28 11.66 4.96 -7.75
N ALA A 29 11.87 4.10 -8.75
CA ALA A 29 11.85 2.65 -8.61
C ALA A 29 12.97 2.13 -7.68
N GLN A 30 13.99 2.95 -7.39
CA GLN A 30 15.08 2.59 -6.49
C GLN A 30 14.77 2.84 -5.01
N ARG A 31 13.68 3.58 -4.70
CA ARG A 31 13.29 3.83 -3.30
C ARG A 31 12.25 2.82 -2.82
N PRO A 32 12.38 2.32 -1.58
CA PRO A 32 11.32 1.54 -0.95
C PRO A 32 9.99 2.31 -0.99
N PRO A 33 8.85 1.63 -1.24
CA PRO A 33 7.56 2.29 -1.21
C PRO A 33 7.29 2.81 0.20
N CYS A 34 6.57 3.94 0.31
CA CYS A 34 6.12 4.43 1.61
C CYS A 34 5.27 3.34 2.30
N PRO A 35 5.59 2.93 3.55
CA PRO A 35 4.89 1.85 4.24
C PRO A 35 3.37 2.08 4.30
N TYR A 36 2.96 3.32 4.56
CA TYR A 36 1.56 3.72 4.59
C TYR A 36 0.86 3.54 3.23
N ALA A 37 1.50 3.98 2.14
CA ALA A 37 0.94 3.85 0.79
C ALA A 37 0.82 2.38 0.36
N ALA A 38 1.85 1.57 0.64
CA ALA A 38 1.84 0.13 0.39
C ALA A 38 0.73 -0.58 1.19
N HIS A 39 0.57 -0.25 2.47
CA HIS A 39 -0.50 -0.80 3.31
C HIS A 39 -1.89 -0.42 2.80
N LYS A 40 -2.08 0.85 2.40
CA LYS A 40 -3.35 1.34 1.85
C LYS A 40 -3.71 0.65 0.54
N LEU A 41 -2.72 0.41 -0.34
CA LEU A 41 -2.92 -0.37 -1.56
C LEU A 41 -3.34 -1.80 -1.23
N ALA A 42 -2.67 -2.46 -0.30
CA ALA A 42 -3.04 -3.81 0.13
C ALA A 42 -4.48 -3.87 0.67
N LEU A 43 -4.89 -2.89 1.48
CA LEU A 43 -6.26 -2.81 2.01
C LEU A 43 -7.29 -2.65 0.90
N ASN A 44 -7.01 -1.80 -0.08
CA ASN A 44 -7.93 -1.60 -1.21
C ASN A 44 -8.07 -2.86 -2.06
N LEU A 45 -6.97 -3.55 -2.34
CA LEU A 45 -6.98 -4.83 -3.07
C LEU A 45 -7.78 -5.90 -2.31
N HIS A 46 -7.62 -5.98 -0.99
CA HIS A 46 -8.41 -6.89 -0.16
C HIS A 46 -9.91 -6.55 -0.19
N ARG A 47 -10.28 -5.27 -0.14
CA ARG A 47 -11.68 -4.83 -0.27
C ARG A 47 -12.25 -5.17 -1.65
N LEU A 48 -11.46 -5.03 -2.71
CA LEU A 48 -11.87 -5.41 -4.06
C LEU A 48 -12.10 -6.92 -4.15
N ALA A 49 -11.19 -7.73 -3.60
CA ALA A 49 -11.34 -9.19 -3.57
C ALA A 49 -12.65 -9.66 -2.93
N ASN A 50 -13.13 -8.96 -1.91
CA ASN A 50 -14.37 -9.29 -1.20
C ASN A 50 -15.63 -8.65 -1.84
N HIS A 51 -15.48 -7.98 -2.99
CA HIS A 51 -16.59 -7.31 -3.64
C HIS A 51 -17.42 -8.29 -4.49
N PRO A 52 -18.76 -8.38 -4.28
CA PRO A 52 -19.59 -9.42 -4.92
C PRO A 52 -19.77 -9.26 -6.42
N ALA A 53 -19.42 -8.10 -6.99
CA ALA A 53 -19.44 -7.87 -8.43
C ALA A 53 -18.21 -8.44 -9.18
N LEU A 54 -17.20 -8.94 -8.46
CA LEU A 54 -16.02 -9.56 -9.08
C LEU A 54 -16.17 -11.07 -9.20
N SER A 55 -15.57 -11.63 -10.23
CA SER A 55 -15.50 -13.09 -10.39
C SER A 55 -14.55 -13.70 -9.34
N GLU A 56 -14.82 -14.95 -8.96
CA GLU A 56 -13.98 -15.70 -8.01
C GLU A 56 -12.49 -15.78 -8.43
N PRO A 57 -12.14 -16.02 -9.71
CA PRO A 57 -10.75 -15.98 -10.14
C PRO A 57 -10.09 -14.60 -9.94
N MET A 58 -10.84 -13.52 -10.17
CA MET A 58 -10.34 -12.16 -9.96
C MET A 58 -10.14 -11.88 -8.47
N ALA A 59 -11.08 -12.32 -7.63
CA ALA A 59 -10.96 -12.21 -6.17
C ALA A 59 -9.68 -12.90 -5.68
N ALA A 60 -9.42 -14.14 -6.10
CA ALA A 60 -8.22 -14.88 -5.73
C ALA A 60 -6.91 -14.17 -6.14
N VAL A 61 -6.87 -13.56 -7.33
CA VAL A 61 -5.72 -12.76 -7.78
C VAL A 61 -5.53 -11.53 -6.89
N LEU A 62 -6.61 -10.83 -6.56
CA LEU A 62 -6.57 -9.63 -5.73
C LEU A 62 -6.16 -9.94 -4.28
N GLU A 63 -6.58 -11.07 -3.73
CA GLU A 63 -6.14 -11.52 -2.40
C GLU A 63 -4.63 -11.76 -2.36
N ARG A 64 -4.10 -12.47 -3.35
CA ARG A 64 -2.65 -12.72 -3.47
C ARG A 64 -1.87 -11.43 -3.62
N LEU A 65 -2.37 -10.50 -4.43
CA LEU A 65 -1.75 -9.17 -4.58
C LEU A 65 -1.80 -8.37 -3.27
N SER A 66 -2.91 -8.42 -2.54
CA SER A 66 -3.04 -7.82 -1.21
C SER A 66 -1.98 -8.36 -0.26
N ALA A 67 -1.82 -9.69 -0.17
CA ALA A 67 -0.82 -10.32 0.70
C ALA A 67 0.61 -9.84 0.36
N ALA A 68 0.99 -9.86 -0.92
CA ALA A 68 2.31 -9.40 -1.37
C ALA A 68 2.57 -7.92 -1.02
N TRP A 69 1.54 -7.06 -1.12
CA TRP A 69 1.67 -5.65 -0.75
C TRP A 69 1.73 -5.42 0.77
N ARG A 70 1.09 -6.27 1.59
CA ARG A 70 1.26 -6.23 3.05
C ARG A 70 2.69 -6.56 3.45
N GLU A 71 3.26 -7.61 2.88
CA GLU A 71 4.65 -8.00 3.12
C GLU A 71 5.62 -6.86 2.77
N ARG A 72 5.43 -6.22 1.60
CA ARG A 72 6.22 -5.04 1.21
C ARG A 72 6.05 -3.86 2.16
N ALA A 73 4.84 -3.62 2.66
CA ALA A 73 4.58 -2.55 3.63
C ALA A 73 5.32 -2.81 4.95
N HIS A 74 5.32 -4.06 5.44
CA HIS A 74 6.09 -4.45 6.61
C HIS A 74 7.59 -4.29 6.39
N ALA A 75 8.13 -4.79 5.28
CA ALA A 75 9.55 -4.66 4.95
C ALA A 75 10.00 -3.18 4.87
N ALA A 76 9.18 -2.32 4.25
CA ALA A 76 9.47 -0.89 4.17
C ALA A 76 9.45 -0.22 5.55
N ALA A 77 8.55 -0.61 6.47
CA ALA A 77 8.49 -0.06 7.81
C ALA A 77 9.75 -0.38 8.63
N PHE A 78 10.27 -1.60 8.49
CA PHE A 78 11.53 -2.00 9.14
C PHE A 78 12.75 -1.29 8.54
N ALA A 79 12.78 -1.08 7.22
CA ALA A 79 13.86 -0.35 6.57
C ALA A 79 13.97 1.10 7.08
N THR A 80 12.85 1.80 7.26
CA THR A 80 12.83 3.16 7.82
C THR A 80 13.35 3.20 9.26
N GLN A 81 13.02 2.20 10.09
CA GLN A 81 13.52 2.13 11.47
C GLN A 81 15.02 1.83 11.57
N ALA A 82 15.58 1.08 10.60
CA ALA A 82 17.00 0.78 10.55
C ALA A 82 17.85 2.02 10.19
N GLU A 83 17.34 2.91 9.33
CA GLU A 83 18.00 4.19 8.98
C GLU A 83 18.05 5.16 10.17
N ASP A 84 16.99 5.20 11.01
CA ASP A 84 16.95 6.05 12.21
C ASP A 84 17.78 5.51 13.38
N SER A 85 18.16 4.23 13.34
CA SER A 85 18.88 3.54 14.43
C SER A 85 20.40 3.53 14.25
N ASP A 86 20.95 4.24 13.26
CA ASP A 86 22.40 4.36 13.08
C ASP A 86 22.97 5.53 13.93
N PRO A 87 23.64 5.26 15.07
CA PRO A 87 24.26 6.30 15.89
C PRO A 87 25.49 6.94 15.22
N ALA A 88 25.90 6.51 14.02
CA ALA A 88 27.04 7.07 13.31
C ALA A 88 26.74 8.40 12.59
N SER A 89 25.48 8.81 12.45
CA SER A 89 25.11 10.13 11.90
C SER A 89 24.87 11.15 13.00
N GLY A 90 25.92 11.51 13.74
CA GLY A 90 25.92 12.70 14.59
C GLY A 90 25.71 13.98 13.77
N PRO A 91 25.15 15.06 14.35
CA PRO A 91 24.94 16.30 13.63
C PRO A 91 26.31 16.92 13.29
N ALA A 92 26.66 16.94 12.01
CA ALA A 92 27.74 17.76 11.48
C ALA A 92 27.32 19.25 11.48
N HIS A 93 27.16 19.82 12.69
CA HIS A 93 27.10 21.26 12.92
C HIS A 93 28.25 21.67 13.84
N SER A 94 29.44 21.73 13.25
CA SER A 94 30.51 22.63 13.68
C SER A 94 31.58 22.69 12.61
N ARG A 95 31.38 23.56 11.63
CA ARG A 95 32.49 24.24 10.96
C ARG A 95 32.13 25.71 10.78
N LEU A 96 33.02 26.55 11.32
CA LEU A 96 33.26 27.97 11.02
C LEU A 96 32.35 28.98 11.75
N HIS A 97 32.76 29.47 12.92
CA HIS A 97 33.66 30.64 13.10
C HIS A 97 34.07 30.79 14.56
#